data_AF-A0A8E2DWC3-F1
#
_entry.id   AF-A0A8E2DWC3-F1
#
_cell.length_a   1.000
_cell.length_b   1.000
_cell.length_c   1.000
_cell.angle_alpha   90.00
_cell.angle_beta   90.00
_cell.angle_gamma   90.00
#
_symmetry.space_group_name_H-M   'P 1'
#
loop_
_entity.id
_entity.type
_entity.pdbx_description
1 polymer ?
#
loop_
_entity_poly.entity_id
_entity_poly.type
_entity_poly.pdbx_seq_one_letter_code
_entity_poly.pdbx_strand_id
1 'polypeptide(L)'
;MHSTALNSRPLKDLLADVLPKDIDFTFYHFSTPPTKSPALYSAPPHRKPERTYCESHFLAVSVTPPVSASISSGSAEAKPSLESAPEAADELLVLAIEVLIYTTKYLTTVFVSKADSTGCISALHLPRSSSSPLKSITGCFVKWLVRERQRPGKRLVVSLFARAQDQYLFPGSVENADKHVLDDRGLIRWWCRVLDPLVREYMPEGGRSLAQRLVDAKGITTTSTATTATSAEPVAITDGEQDDQTKTTAKGYLIIP
;
A
#
# COMPACT_ATOMS: atom_id res chain seq x y z
N MET A 1 -18.58 27.56 12.16
CA MET A 1 -18.13 26.32 12.84
C MET A 1 -18.58 25.09 12.05
N HIS A 2 -18.05 24.86 10.85
CA HIS A 2 -18.34 23.65 10.07
C HIS A 2 -17.02 22.97 9.75
N SER A 3 -16.57 22.14 10.69
CA SER A 3 -15.51 21.17 10.45
C SER A 3 -16.17 19.94 9.84
N THR A 4 -16.11 19.80 8.52
CA THR A 4 -16.34 18.51 7.86
C THR A 4 -15.21 17.58 8.26
N ALA A 5 -15.36 16.93 9.41
CA ALA A 5 -14.68 15.67 9.65
C ALA A 5 -15.12 14.75 8.51
N LEU A 6 -14.23 14.50 7.54
CA LEU A 6 -14.40 13.40 6.60
C LEU A 6 -14.73 12.17 7.45
N ASN A 7 -15.94 11.65 7.36
CA ASN A 7 -16.36 10.45 8.08
C ASN A 7 -15.37 9.33 7.76
N SER A 8 -14.38 9.13 8.62
CA SER A 8 -13.41 8.04 8.47
C SER A 8 -14.18 6.75 8.68
N ARG A 9 -14.39 6.01 7.59
CA ARG A 9 -15.01 4.69 7.65
C ARG A 9 -13.99 3.72 8.26
N PRO A 10 -14.39 2.90 9.22
CA PRO A 10 -13.48 1.93 9.82
C PRO A 10 -13.02 0.92 8.76
N LEU A 11 -11.79 0.42 8.90
CA LEU A 11 -11.17 -0.53 7.96
C LEU A 11 -12.05 -1.76 7.71
N LYS A 12 -12.74 -2.25 8.75
CA LYS A 12 -13.65 -3.41 8.66
C LYS A 12 -14.76 -3.21 7.60
N ASP A 13 -15.35 -2.02 7.52
CA ASP A 13 -16.47 -1.76 6.62
C ASP A 13 -15.95 -1.63 5.18
N LEU A 14 -14.75 -1.06 5.01
CA LEU A 14 -14.09 -0.97 3.71
C LEU A 14 -13.68 -2.36 3.18
N LEU A 15 -13.23 -3.26 4.06
CA LEU A 15 -12.92 -4.63 3.70
C LEU A 15 -14.18 -5.41 3.32
N ALA A 16 -15.27 -5.27 4.08
CA ALA A 16 -16.55 -5.90 3.77
C ALA A 16 -17.10 -5.50 2.38
N ASP A 17 -16.88 -4.24 1.96
CA ASP A 17 -17.32 -3.76 0.63
C ASP A 17 -16.58 -4.43 -0.55
N VAL A 18 -15.35 -4.91 -0.34
CA VAL A 18 -14.49 -5.45 -1.42
C VAL A 18 -14.37 -6.97 -1.43
N LEU A 19 -15.00 -7.64 -0.46
CA LEU A 19 -14.91 -9.08 -0.26
C LEU A 19 -16.21 -9.81 -0.65
N PRO A 20 -16.13 -11.12 -0.96
CA PRO A 20 -17.32 -11.95 -1.14
C PRO A 20 -18.20 -11.94 0.11
N LYS A 21 -19.53 -11.88 -0.07
CA LYS A 21 -20.48 -11.74 1.04
C LYS A 21 -20.71 -13.02 1.84
N ASP A 22 -20.50 -14.18 1.21
CA ASP A 22 -20.85 -15.48 1.76
C ASP A 22 -19.66 -16.22 2.36
N ILE A 23 -18.58 -15.48 2.68
CA ILE A 23 -17.33 -16.05 3.19
C ILE A 23 -16.85 -15.20 4.36
N ASP A 24 -16.59 -15.88 5.46
CA ASP A 24 -16.06 -15.26 6.66
C ASP A 24 -14.54 -15.12 6.56
N PHE A 25 -14.08 -13.89 6.74
CA PHE A 25 -12.67 -13.54 6.87
C PHE A 25 -12.44 -12.93 8.26
N THR A 26 -11.41 -13.41 8.95
CA THR A 26 -10.96 -12.84 10.21
C THR A 26 -9.71 -12.01 9.97
N PHE A 27 -9.69 -10.78 10.51
CA PHE A 27 -8.61 -9.82 10.32
C PHE A 27 -7.93 -9.48 11.64
N TYR A 28 -6.61 -9.63 11.67
CA TYR A 28 -5.77 -9.24 12.80
C TYR A 28 -4.90 -8.07 12.38
N HIS A 29 -5.28 -6.86 12.80
CA HIS A 29 -4.51 -5.64 12.56
C HIS A 29 -3.76 -5.22 13.83
N PHE A 30 -2.43 -5.24 13.76
CA PHE A 30 -1.54 -4.75 14.80
C PHE A 30 -0.84 -3.48 14.33
N SER A 31 -0.69 -2.51 15.22
CA SER A 31 0.10 -1.31 14.95
C SER A 31 0.92 -0.87 16.15
N THR A 32 2.07 -0.28 15.89
CA THR A 32 2.90 0.35 16.94
C THR A 32 2.64 1.85 16.98
N PRO A 33 2.81 2.52 18.14
CA PRO A 33 2.86 3.99 18.15
C PRO A 33 4.07 4.50 17.35
N PRO A 34 4.04 5.72 16.80
CA PRO A 34 5.20 6.33 16.15
C PRO A 34 6.39 6.47 17.12
N THR A 35 7.52 5.87 16.76
CA THR A 35 8.77 5.96 17.51
C THR A 35 9.86 6.61 16.67
N LYS A 36 10.86 7.22 17.31
CA LYS A 36 11.97 7.87 16.58
C LYS A 36 12.78 6.82 15.83
N SER A 37 13.06 7.07 14.55
CA SER A 37 13.84 6.18 13.69
C SER A 37 14.95 6.93 12.94
N PRO A 38 15.93 6.21 12.36
CA PRO A 38 16.88 6.82 11.44
C PRO A 38 16.19 7.51 10.25
N ALA A 39 16.84 8.52 9.68
CA ALA A 39 16.29 9.20 8.51
C ALA A 39 16.28 8.28 7.28
N LEU A 40 15.21 8.34 6.48
CA LEU A 40 15.11 7.59 5.21
C LEU A 40 16.15 8.04 4.18
N TYR A 41 16.52 9.32 4.20
CA TYR A 41 17.50 9.89 3.29
C TYR A 41 18.75 10.29 4.08
N SER A 42 19.91 9.92 3.55
CA SER A 42 21.20 10.37 4.07
C SER A 42 21.28 11.90 4.02
N ALA A 43 21.77 12.51 5.11
CA ALA A 43 21.98 13.94 5.14
C ALA A 43 23.08 14.35 4.14
N PRO A 44 22.92 15.48 3.42
CA PRO A 44 24.03 16.07 2.70
C PRO A 44 25.21 16.40 3.62
N PRO A 45 26.43 16.54 3.09
CA PRO A 45 27.58 16.99 3.88
C PRO A 45 27.25 18.24 4.69
N HIS A 46 27.72 18.28 5.94
CA HIS A 46 27.51 19.39 6.88
C HIS A 46 26.05 19.68 7.29
N ARG A 47 25.10 18.78 6.99
CA ARG A 47 23.71 18.88 7.48
C ARG A 47 23.39 17.74 8.44
N LYS A 48 22.42 17.99 9.33
CA LYS A 48 21.88 16.96 10.22
C LYS A 48 20.83 16.12 9.48
N PRO A 49 20.72 14.81 9.76
CA PRO A 49 19.64 13.97 9.24
C PRO A 49 18.26 14.51 9.63
N GLU A 50 17.28 14.29 8.76
CA GLU A 50 15.91 14.71 9.03
C GLU A 50 15.32 13.91 10.20
N ARG A 51 14.67 14.61 11.15
CA ARG A 51 13.97 13.94 12.25
C ARG A 51 12.82 13.11 11.69
N THR A 52 12.94 11.80 11.85
CA THR A 52 12.03 10.81 11.29
C THR A 52 11.42 9.97 12.42
N TYR A 53 10.13 9.67 12.28
CA TYR A 53 9.42 8.72 13.13
C TYR A 53 8.94 7.57 12.26
N CYS A 54 8.92 6.36 12.81
CA CYS A 54 8.39 5.17 12.15
C CYS A 54 7.31 4.55 13.04
N GLU A 55 6.22 4.13 12.43
CA GLU A 55 5.26 3.17 13.00
C GLU A 55 5.14 1.97 12.06
N SER A 56 4.85 0.80 12.62
CA SER A 56 4.58 -0.42 11.86
C SER A 56 3.09 -0.75 11.90
N HIS A 57 2.58 -1.23 10.78
CA HIS A 57 1.24 -1.77 10.61
C HIS A 57 1.36 -3.18 10.03
N PHE A 58 0.84 -4.16 10.75
CA PHE A 58 0.81 -5.54 10.31
C PHE A 58 -0.64 -6.03 10.23
N LEU A 59 -1.04 -6.53 9.06
CA LEU A 59 -2.35 -7.14 8.87
C LEU A 59 -2.15 -8.60 8.52
N ALA A 60 -2.71 -9.50 9.33
CA ALA A 60 -2.87 -10.91 9.01
C ALA A 60 -4.35 -11.23 8.78
N VAL A 61 -4.61 -12.17 7.87
CA VAL A 61 -5.96 -12.59 7.49
C VAL A 61 -6.05 -14.09 7.59
N SER A 62 -7.08 -14.58 8.29
CA SER A 62 -7.46 -15.99 8.30
C SER A 62 -8.84 -16.21 7.71
N VAL A 63 -9.10 -17.46 7.35
CA VAL A 63 -10.39 -17.95 6.87
C VAL A 63 -10.71 -19.26 7.59
N THR A 64 -11.99 -19.55 7.73
CA THR A 64 -12.46 -20.84 8.26
C THR A 64 -12.98 -21.68 7.09
N PRO A 65 -12.33 -22.80 6.75
CA PRO A 65 -12.81 -23.67 5.70
C PRO A 65 -14.19 -24.27 6.05
N PRO A 66 -15.05 -24.54 5.06
CA PRO A 66 -16.27 -25.30 5.30
C PRO A 66 -15.91 -26.72 5.83
N VAL A 67 -16.69 -27.23 6.79
CA VAL A 67 -16.47 -28.48 7.54
C VAL A 67 -16.15 -29.72 6.66
N SER A 68 -16.52 -29.69 5.38
CA SER A 68 -16.19 -30.76 4.43
C SER A 68 -14.71 -30.82 4.02
N ALA A 69 -13.94 -29.76 4.23
CA ALA A 69 -12.53 -29.66 3.84
C ALA A 69 -11.54 -30.04 4.96
N SER A 70 -11.98 -30.10 6.22
CA SER A 70 -11.13 -30.47 7.36
C SER A 70 -10.83 -31.98 7.46
N ILE A 71 -11.54 -32.81 6.68
CA ILE A 71 -11.41 -34.28 6.72
C ILE A 71 -10.19 -34.78 5.90
N SER A 72 -9.52 -33.92 5.11
CA SER A 72 -8.42 -34.34 4.23
C SER A 72 -7.00 -34.17 4.78
N SER A 73 -6.78 -33.62 5.98
CA SER A 73 -5.46 -33.65 6.62
C SER A 73 -5.30 -34.93 7.45
N GLY A 74 -4.89 -36.01 6.78
CA GLY A 74 -4.67 -37.30 7.42
C GLY A 74 -3.38 -37.34 8.25
N SER A 75 -3.53 -37.52 9.57
CA SER A 75 -2.69 -38.44 10.35
C SER A 75 -3.41 -38.93 11.61
N ALA A 76 -3.92 -40.16 11.51
CA ALA A 76 -4.03 -41.23 12.51
C ALA A 76 -4.69 -40.98 13.89
N GLU A 77 -5.80 -41.71 14.08
CA GLU A 77 -6.29 -42.35 15.32
C GLU A 77 -6.46 -41.48 16.58
N ALA A 78 -7.64 -40.89 16.74
CA ALA A 78 -8.22 -40.63 18.05
C ALA A 78 -9.67 -41.12 18.08
N LYS A 79 -9.97 -42.04 19.01
CA LYS A 79 -11.33 -42.53 19.32
C LYS A 79 -12.24 -41.35 19.68
N PRO A 80 -13.55 -41.42 19.38
CA PRO A 80 -14.49 -40.39 19.82
C PRO A 80 -14.75 -40.59 21.31
N SER A 81 -14.11 -39.79 22.17
CA SER A 81 -14.57 -39.58 23.54
C SER A 81 -15.54 -38.41 23.56
N LEU A 82 -16.74 -38.71 24.03
CA LEU A 82 -17.85 -37.80 24.29
C LEU A 82 -17.41 -36.59 25.13
N GLU A 83 -17.98 -35.43 24.83
CA GLU A 83 -17.98 -34.18 25.61
C GLU A 83 -16.71 -33.30 25.54
N SER A 84 -16.62 -32.47 24.50
CA SER A 84 -15.84 -31.22 24.51
C SER A 84 -16.60 -30.12 23.76
N ALA A 85 -16.41 -28.88 24.22
CA ALA A 85 -16.91 -27.63 23.65
C ALA A 85 -16.79 -27.59 22.11
N PRO A 86 -17.59 -26.78 21.38
CA PRO A 86 -17.52 -26.75 19.92
C PRO A 86 -16.07 -26.55 19.49
N GLU A 87 -15.49 -27.57 18.84
CA GLU A 87 -14.13 -27.52 18.32
C GLU A 87 -14.07 -26.26 17.45
N ALA A 88 -13.28 -25.27 17.90
CA ALA A 88 -13.10 -24.03 17.18
C ALA A 88 -12.60 -24.42 15.79
N ALA A 89 -13.42 -24.23 14.77
CA ALA A 89 -13.10 -24.63 13.42
C ALA A 89 -11.72 -24.07 13.05
N ASP A 90 -10.83 -24.93 12.55
CA ASP A 90 -9.43 -24.58 12.32
C ASP A 90 -9.31 -23.35 11.42
N GLU A 91 -8.85 -22.24 12.00
CA GLU A 91 -8.59 -21.02 11.25
C GLU A 91 -7.28 -21.16 10.47
N LEU A 92 -7.34 -20.88 9.16
CA LEU A 92 -6.18 -20.91 8.29
C LEU A 92 -5.76 -19.50 7.92
N LEU A 93 -4.54 -19.11 8.27
CA LEU A 93 -3.93 -17.88 7.78
C LEU A 93 -3.73 -17.96 6.26
N VAL A 94 -4.18 -16.96 5.52
CA VAL A 94 -4.13 -16.90 4.04
C VAL A 94 -3.25 -15.78 3.50
N LEU A 95 -3.10 -14.68 4.25
CA LEU A 95 -2.39 -13.48 3.84
C LEU A 95 -1.77 -12.79 5.06
N ALA A 96 -0.59 -12.22 4.86
CA ALA A 96 -0.07 -11.20 5.76
C ALA A 96 0.62 -10.08 4.98
N ILE A 97 0.53 -8.85 5.50
CA ILE A 97 1.19 -7.66 4.94
C ILE A 97 1.75 -6.79 6.07
N GLU A 98 3.00 -6.38 5.93
CA GLU A 98 3.70 -5.41 6.78
C GLU A 98 3.88 -4.09 6.03
N VAL A 99 3.44 -3.00 6.63
CA VAL A 99 3.59 -1.64 6.12
C VAL A 99 4.27 -0.78 7.19
N LEU A 100 5.35 -0.12 6.81
CA LEU A 100 6.07 0.83 7.65
C LEU A 100 5.73 2.25 7.23
N ILE A 101 5.30 3.09 8.17
CA ILE A 101 4.94 4.48 7.89
C ILE A 101 5.97 5.40 8.51
N TYR A 102 6.73 6.05 7.64
CA TYR A 102 7.74 7.03 8.04
C TYR A 102 7.16 8.42 7.94
N THR A 103 7.34 9.20 9.01
CA THR A 103 6.84 10.56 9.08
C THR A 103 7.97 11.52 9.39
N THR A 104 8.13 12.52 8.53
CA THR A 104 9.03 13.67 8.75
C THR A 104 8.23 14.97 8.82
N LYS A 105 8.91 16.12 8.85
CA LYS A 105 8.25 17.44 8.85
C LYS A 105 7.50 17.71 7.54
N TYR A 106 7.97 17.15 6.42
CA TYR A 106 7.46 17.48 5.08
C TYR A 106 6.91 16.30 4.30
N LEU A 107 7.24 15.07 4.69
CA LEU A 107 6.89 13.86 3.96
C LEU A 107 6.28 12.80 4.89
N THR A 108 5.25 12.12 4.39
CA THR A 108 4.80 10.83 4.90
C THR A 108 5.13 9.76 3.85
N THR A 109 5.82 8.69 4.23
CA THR A 109 6.11 7.56 3.34
C THR A 109 5.41 6.32 3.86
N VAL A 110 4.48 5.77 3.08
CA VAL A 110 3.83 4.48 3.33
C VAL A 110 4.62 3.42 2.57
N PHE A 111 5.49 2.70 3.27
CA PHE A 111 6.38 1.71 2.68
C PHE A 111 5.84 0.29 2.90
N VAL A 112 5.45 -0.40 1.83
CA VAL A 112 5.10 -1.83 1.92
C VAL A 112 6.39 -2.63 2.06
N SER A 113 6.63 -3.15 3.26
CA SER A 113 7.85 -3.87 3.63
C SER A 113 7.79 -5.33 3.18
N LYS A 114 6.68 -6.01 3.48
CA LYS A 114 6.48 -7.44 3.18
C LYS A 114 5.02 -7.70 2.84
N ALA A 115 4.79 -8.63 1.93
CA ALA A 115 3.48 -9.24 1.71
C ALA A 115 3.69 -10.69 1.30
N ASP A 116 2.94 -11.61 1.89
CA ASP A 116 3.04 -13.04 1.61
C ASP A 116 1.69 -13.72 1.77
N SER A 117 1.54 -14.88 1.15
CA SER A 117 0.36 -15.74 1.27
C SER A 117 0.77 -17.18 1.55
N THR A 118 -0.16 -17.99 2.03
CA THR A 118 0.10 -19.40 2.38
C THR A 118 -0.34 -20.40 1.31
N GLY A 119 -1.15 -19.96 0.33
CA GLY A 119 -1.85 -20.84 -0.60
C GLY A 119 -3.16 -21.42 -0.04
N CYS A 120 -3.40 -21.36 1.28
CA CYS A 120 -4.57 -21.97 1.93
C CYS A 120 -5.92 -21.33 1.56
N ILE A 121 -5.92 -20.23 0.80
CA ILE A 121 -7.15 -19.63 0.26
C ILE A 121 -7.87 -20.59 -0.71
N SER A 122 -7.17 -21.58 -1.28
CA SER A 122 -7.76 -22.62 -2.14
C SER A 122 -8.83 -23.44 -1.41
N ALA A 123 -8.72 -23.61 -0.09
CA ALA A 123 -9.67 -24.36 0.74
C ALA A 123 -11.10 -23.78 0.69
N LEU A 124 -11.25 -22.50 0.33
CA LEU A 124 -12.55 -21.85 0.17
C LEU A 124 -13.26 -22.19 -1.16
N HIS A 125 -12.60 -22.91 -2.08
CA HIS A 125 -13.16 -23.31 -3.38
C HIS A 125 -13.80 -22.15 -4.17
N LEU A 126 -13.19 -20.97 -4.08
CA LEU A 126 -13.66 -19.76 -4.72
C LEU A 126 -13.72 -19.91 -6.26
N PRO A 127 -14.77 -19.39 -6.92
CA PRO A 127 -14.86 -19.45 -8.38
C PRO A 127 -13.72 -18.65 -9.03
N ARG A 128 -13.09 -19.23 -10.05
CA ARG A 128 -11.93 -18.62 -10.75
C ARG A 128 -12.25 -17.30 -11.47
N SER A 129 -13.53 -16.98 -11.68
CA SER A 129 -13.97 -15.69 -12.24
C SER A 129 -13.97 -14.55 -11.20
N SER A 130 -13.83 -14.88 -9.91
CA SER A 130 -13.80 -13.87 -8.85
C SER A 130 -12.48 -13.09 -8.86
N SER A 131 -12.54 -11.78 -8.58
CA SER A 131 -11.33 -10.99 -8.36
C SER A 131 -10.57 -11.56 -7.16
N SER A 132 -9.25 -11.74 -7.29
CA SER A 132 -8.39 -12.23 -6.21
C SER A 132 -8.67 -11.49 -4.88
N PRO A 133 -9.19 -12.17 -3.84
CA PRO A 133 -9.47 -11.54 -2.55
C PRO A 133 -8.21 -10.96 -1.92
N LEU A 134 -7.07 -11.66 -2.07
CA LEU A 134 -5.77 -11.20 -1.58
C LEU A 134 -5.43 -9.82 -2.15
N LYS A 135 -5.58 -9.64 -3.46
CA LYS A 135 -5.38 -8.35 -4.14
C LYS A 135 -6.32 -7.27 -3.60
N SER A 136 -7.61 -7.59 -3.41
CA SER A 136 -8.61 -6.65 -2.89
C SER A 136 -8.29 -6.21 -1.46
N ILE A 137 -7.92 -7.15 -0.58
CA ILE A 137 -7.55 -6.88 0.80
C ILE A 137 -6.29 -6.00 0.85
N THR A 138 -5.24 -6.38 0.14
CA THR A 138 -3.98 -5.61 0.08
C THR A 138 -4.23 -4.18 -0.40
N GLY A 139 -4.99 -4.02 -1.49
CA GLY A 139 -5.30 -2.69 -2.04
C GLY A 139 -6.13 -1.85 -1.08
N CYS A 140 -7.15 -2.44 -0.47
CA CYS A 140 -8.00 -1.78 0.53
C CYS A 140 -7.19 -1.32 1.75
N PHE A 141 -6.32 -2.18 2.29
CA PHE A 141 -5.51 -1.86 3.46
C PHE A 141 -4.53 -0.72 3.19
N VAL A 142 -3.78 -0.77 2.09
CA VAL A 142 -2.86 0.31 1.71
C VAL A 142 -3.62 1.61 1.46
N LYS A 143 -4.74 1.56 0.75
CA LYS A 143 -5.60 2.74 0.52
C LYS A 143 -6.12 3.34 1.82
N TRP A 144 -6.55 2.51 2.77
CA TRP A 144 -6.99 2.97 4.08
C TRP A 144 -5.85 3.67 4.84
N LEU A 145 -4.65 3.08 4.89
CA LEU A 145 -3.47 3.71 5.51
C LEU A 145 -3.12 5.06 4.87
N VAL A 146 -3.19 5.16 3.54
CA VAL A 146 -2.95 6.42 2.83
C VAL A 146 -3.94 7.50 3.26
N ARG A 147 -5.23 7.16 3.35
CA ARG A 147 -6.27 8.11 3.80
C ARG A 147 -6.06 8.54 5.24
N GLU A 148 -5.78 7.59 6.14
CA GLU A 148 -5.61 7.85 7.58
C GLU A 148 -4.31 8.60 7.91
N ARG A 149 -3.29 8.53 7.05
CA ARG A 149 -1.98 9.16 7.28
C ARG A 149 -1.69 10.34 6.37
N GLN A 150 -2.63 10.68 5.48
CA GLN A 150 -2.54 11.90 4.71
C GLN A 150 -2.64 13.11 5.64
N ARG A 151 -1.61 13.96 5.64
CA ARG A 151 -1.59 15.20 6.43
C ARG A 151 -1.91 16.39 5.52
N PRO A 152 -2.70 17.38 5.96
CA PRO A 152 -3.02 18.56 5.17
C PRO A 152 -1.75 19.28 4.69
N GLY A 153 -1.67 19.57 3.38
CA GLY A 153 -0.54 20.26 2.77
C GLY A 153 0.80 19.54 2.83
N LYS A 154 0.83 18.23 3.15
CA LYS A 154 2.05 17.42 3.16
C LYS A 154 2.01 16.37 2.07
N ARG A 155 3.17 16.11 1.46
CA ARG A 155 3.30 15.05 0.47
C ARG A 155 3.21 13.69 1.16
N LEU A 156 2.49 12.77 0.54
CA LEU A 156 2.51 11.36 0.89
C LEU A 156 3.04 10.55 -0.29
N VAL A 157 3.94 9.59 -0.02
CA VAL A 157 4.47 8.68 -1.02
C VAL A 157 4.16 7.24 -0.60
N VAL A 158 3.50 6.48 -1.46
CA VAL A 158 3.44 5.01 -1.33
C VAL A 158 4.67 4.45 -2.04
N SER A 159 5.46 3.64 -1.35
CA SER A 159 6.69 3.05 -1.86
C SER A 159 6.72 1.56 -1.58
N LEU A 160 7.26 0.77 -2.50
CA LEU A 160 7.49 -0.66 -2.33
C LEU A 160 8.62 -1.12 -3.26
N PHE A 161 9.21 -2.27 -2.94
CA PHE A 161 10.16 -2.96 -3.80
C PHE A 161 9.63 -4.35 -4.13
N ALA A 162 9.22 -4.56 -5.38
CA ALA A 162 8.69 -5.84 -5.84
C ALA A 162 9.84 -6.74 -6.30
N ARG A 163 10.11 -7.80 -5.54
CA ARG A 163 11.02 -8.89 -5.90
C ARG A 163 10.31 -10.21 -5.61
N ALA A 164 10.45 -11.19 -6.48
CA ALA A 164 9.95 -12.53 -6.26
C ALA A 164 10.86 -13.28 -5.30
N GLN A 165 10.25 -13.97 -4.34
CA GLN A 165 10.90 -14.89 -3.42
C GLN A 165 9.87 -15.93 -3.01
N ASP A 166 10.33 -17.16 -2.76
CA ASP A 166 9.46 -18.29 -2.42
C ASP A 166 8.60 -18.06 -1.17
N GLN A 167 9.15 -17.33 -0.20
CA GLN A 167 8.48 -16.96 1.05
C GLN A 167 9.11 -15.72 1.69
N TYR A 168 8.27 -14.92 2.34
CA TYR A 168 8.65 -13.74 3.13
C TYR A 168 8.20 -13.83 4.59
N LEU A 169 6.96 -14.25 4.84
CA LEU A 169 6.33 -14.24 6.17
C LEU A 169 5.90 -15.63 6.64
N PHE A 170 5.68 -16.58 5.73
CA PHE A 170 5.21 -17.92 6.06
C PHE A 170 6.23 -19.00 5.69
N PRO A 171 7.13 -19.39 6.62
CA PRO A 171 8.07 -20.49 6.39
C PRO A 171 7.36 -21.80 6.02
N GLY A 172 7.87 -22.52 5.02
CA GLY A 172 7.31 -23.79 4.56
C GLY A 172 6.11 -23.64 3.62
N SER A 173 5.54 -22.43 3.49
CA SER A 173 4.37 -22.22 2.63
C SER A 173 4.64 -22.47 1.15
N VAL A 174 5.89 -22.41 0.70
CA VAL A 174 6.28 -22.77 -0.68
C VAL A 174 6.05 -24.25 -1.01
N GLU A 175 6.02 -25.12 0.01
CA GLU A 175 5.76 -26.54 -0.15
C GLU A 175 4.27 -26.83 -0.44
N ASN A 176 3.39 -25.86 -0.19
CA ASN A 176 1.99 -25.96 -0.56
C ASN A 176 1.83 -25.75 -2.08
N ALA A 177 1.43 -26.80 -2.80
CA ALA A 177 1.22 -26.77 -4.25
C ALA A 177 0.16 -25.74 -4.70
N ASP A 178 -0.77 -25.35 -3.82
CA ASP A 178 -1.77 -24.33 -4.09
C ASP A 178 -1.22 -22.89 -3.92
N LYS A 179 -0.02 -22.73 -3.36
CA LYS A 179 0.64 -21.42 -3.27
C LYS A 179 1.19 -21.03 -4.65
N HIS A 180 0.54 -20.05 -5.27
CA HIS A 180 1.02 -19.50 -6.53
C HIS A 180 2.06 -18.38 -6.28
N VAL A 181 3.34 -18.72 -6.41
CA VAL A 181 4.46 -17.77 -6.36
C VAL A 181 4.60 -17.06 -7.73
N LEU A 182 4.55 -15.73 -7.73
CA LEU A 182 4.74 -14.94 -8.94
C LEU A 182 6.23 -14.74 -9.25
N ASP A 183 6.59 -14.72 -10.53
CA ASP A 183 7.89 -14.23 -10.99
C ASP A 183 8.01 -12.71 -10.82
N ASP A 184 9.21 -12.14 -10.94
CA ASP A 184 9.45 -10.70 -10.74
C ASP A 184 8.50 -9.83 -11.60
N ARG A 185 8.34 -10.19 -12.88
CA ARG A 185 7.47 -9.47 -13.82
C ARG A 185 6.00 -9.62 -13.46
N GLY A 186 5.58 -10.80 -13.01
CA GLY A 186 4.24 -11.05 -12.49
C GLY A 186 3.95 -10.22 -11.25
N LEU A 187 4.90 -10.16 -10.32
CA LEU A 187 4.76 -9.44 -9.06
C LEU A 187 4.70 -7.92 -9.27
N ILE A 188 5.53 -7.37 -10.17
CA ILE A 188 5.45 -5.95 -10.55
C ILE A 188 4.06 -5.63 -11.12
N ARG A 189 3.57 -6.43 -12.06
CA ARG A 189 2.22 -6.25 -12.65
C ARG A 189 1.13 -6.39 -11.59
N TRP A 190 1.28 -7.30 -10.64
CA TRP A 190 0.33 -7.49 -9.56
C TRP A 190 0.26 -6.24 -8.67
N TRP A 191 1.40 -5.70 -8.23
CA TRP A 191 1.44 -4.46 -7.45
C TRP A 191 0.88 -3.24 -8.20
N CYS A 192 1.16 -3.11 -9.51
CA CYS A 192 0.52 -2.08 -10.32
C CYS A 192 -1.01 -2.20 -10.28
N ARG A 193 -1.57 -3.41 -10.39
CA ARG A 193 -3.02 -3.65 -10.31
C ARG A 193 -3.59 -3.40 -8.92
N VAL A 194 -2.81 -3.62 -7.86
CA VAL A 194 -3.20 -3.34 -6.46
C VAL A 194 -3.29 -1.83 -6.22
N LEU A 195 -2.31 -1.06 -6.72
CA LEU A 195 -2.21 0.38 -6.46
C LEU A 195 -2.94 1.26 -7.48
N ASP A 196 -3.25 0.75 -8.68
CA ASP A 196 -3.93 1.51 -9.72
C ASP A 196 -5.27 2.14 -9.27
N PRO A 197 -6.16 1.44 -8.55
CA PRO A 197 -7.38 2.05 -8.01
C PRO A 197 -7.10 3.24 -7.09
N LEU A 198 -6.07 3.14 -6.25
CA LEU A 198 -5.67 4.21 -5.34
C LEU A 198 -5.18 5.44 -6.11
N VAL A 199 -4.35 5.26 -7.14
CA VAL A 199 -3.81 6.37 -7.93
C VAL A 199 -4.92 7.11 -8.69
N ARG A 200 -5.92 6.37 -9.20
CA ARG A 200 -7.04 6.94 -9.98
C ARG A 200 -8.02 7.79 -9.16
N GLU A 201 -7.98 7.73 -7.83
CA GLU A 201 -8.79 8.59 -6.96
C GLU A 201 -8.32 10.04 -6.92
N TYR A 202 -7.09 10.29 -7.35
CA TYR A 202 -6.48 11.61 -7.32
C TYR A 202 -6.39 12.19 -8.72
N MET A 203 -6.42 13.52 -8.80
CA MET A 203 -6.23 14.19 -10.07
C MET A 203 -4.84 13.84 -10.63
N PRO A 204 -4.72 13.54 -11.93
CA PRO A 204 -3.43 13.43 -12.55
C PRO A 204 -2.65 14.72 -12.33
N GLU A 205 -1.43 14.64 -11.82
CA GLU A 205 -0.55 15.80 -11.84
C GLU A 205 -0.41 16.29 -13.29
N GLY A 206 -0.62 17.59 -13.51
CA GLY A 206 -0.26 18.27 -14.76
C GLY A 206 1.26 18.27 -14.93
N GLY A 207 1.82 17.10 -15.17
CA GLY A 207 3.25 16.86 -15.24
C GLY A 207 3.67 16.60 -16.68
N ARG A 208 4.64 17.39 -17.14
CA ARG A 208 5.31 17.19 -18.44
C ARG A 208 5.77 15.73 -18.59
N SER A 209 5.63 15.19 -19.79
CA SER A 209 6.08 13.83 -20.08
C SER A 209 7.59 13.70 -19.84
N LEU A 210 8.07 12.48 -19.57
CA LEU A 210 9.51 12.22 -19.43
C LEU A 210 10.26 12.66 -20.70
N ALA A 211 9.63 12.53 -21.86
CA ALA A 211 10.13 13.05 -23.14
C ALA A 211 10.26 14.58 -23.14
N GLN A 212 9.26 15.32 -22.67
CA GLN A 212 9.35 16.79 -22.55
C GLN A 212 10.47 17.22 -21.59
N ARG A 213 10.66 16.51 -20.47
CA ARG A 213 11.75 16.81 -19.53
C ARG A 213 13.14 16.53 -20.12
N LEU A 214 13.26 15.50 -20.97
CA LEU A 214 14.51 15.18 -21.68
C LEU A 214 14.82 16.18 -22.80
N VAL A 215 13.80 16.70 -23.47
CA VAL A 215 13.95 17.76 -24.48
C VAL A 215 14.40 19.07 -23.82
N ASP A 216 13.77 19.46 -22.71
CA ASP A 216 14.15 20.66 -21.95
C ASP A 216 15.59 20.55 -21.40
N ALA A 217 16.00 19.37 -20.93
CA ALA A 217 17.37 19.13 -20.46
C ALA A 217 18.42 19.22 -21.58
N LYS A 218 18.06 18.85 -22.82
CA LYS A 218 18.91 19.03 -24.01
C LYS A 218 18.91 20.47 -24.52
N GLY A 219 17.84 21.24 -24.28
CA GLY A 219 17.73 22.65 -24.67
C GLY A 219 18.55 23.62 -23.80
N ILE A 220 18.96 23.21 -22.60
CA ILE A 220 19.73 24.06 -21.67
C ILE A 220 21.24 24.11 -22.01
N THR A 221 21.75 23.26 -22.89
CA THR A 221 23.19 23.21 -23.22
C THR A 221 23.61 24.21 -24.32
N THR A 222 22.70 25.04 -24.85
CA THR A 222 23.01 25.94 -25.97
C THR A 222 22.48 27.35 -25.77
N THR A 223 22.79 28.00 -24.65
CA THR A 223 22.82 29.47 -24.62
C THR A 223 23.68 29.98 -23.45
N SER A 224 24.98 30.08 -23.70
CA SER A 224 25.83 31.05 -23.01
C SER A 224 26.35 32.00 -24.07
N THR A 225 25.84 33.23 -24.08
CA THR A 225 26.58 34.43 -24.46
C THR A 225 25.81 35.69 -23.99
N ALA A 226 26.56 36.60 -23.39
CA ALA A 226 26.21 37.92 -22.82
C ALA A 226 25.46 38.81 -23.86
N THR A 227 24.75 39.91 -23.56
CA THR A 227 24.88 41.09 -22.66
C THR A 227 23.53 41.85 -22.87
N THR A 228 22.89 42.65 -22.01
CA THR A 228 23.20 44.02 -21.57
C THR A 228 21.96 44.57 -20.85
N ALA A 229 22.16 45.46 -19.87
CA ALA A 229 21.12 46.13 -19.09
C ALA A 229 20.26 47.13 -19.89
N THR A 230 18.98 47.28 -19.55
CA THR A 230 18.27 48.58 -19.47
C THR A 230 17.00 48.44 -18.60
N SER A 231 16.76 49.47 -17.80
CA SER A 231 15.70 49.75 -16.82
C SER A 231 14.28 49.98 -17.38
N ALA A 232 13.23 49.55 -16.66
CA ALA A 232 11.95 50.24 -16.49
C ALA A 232 11.08 49.61 -15.37
N GLU A 233 10.31 50.45 -14.69
CA GLU A 233 9.62 50.30 -13.40
C GLU A 233 8.16 49.75 -13.48
N PRO A 234 7.40 49.61 -12.36
CA PRO A 234 6.45 48.53 -12.12
C PRO A 234 4.97 48.87 -12.44
N VAL A 235 4.13 47.85 -12.61
CA VAL A 235 2.66 48.00 -12.63
C VAL A 235 2.02 47.02 -11.65
N ALA A 236 1.10 47.56 -10.85
CA ALA A 236 0.44 46.97 -9.71
C ALA A 236 -0.81 46.12 -10.05
N ILE A 237 -1.03 45.11 -9.20
CA ILE A 237 -2.28 44.60 -8.59
C ILE A 237 -3.52 44.46 -9.48
N THR A 238 -4.02 43.22 -9.59
CA THR A 238 -5.44 42.93 -9.32
C THR A 238 -5.56 41.60 -8.58
N ASP A 239 -6.09 41.69 -7.36
CA ASP A 239 -6.51 40.58 -6.52
C ASP A 239 -7.57 39.72 -7.21
N GLY A 240 -7.29 38.43 -7.31
CA GLY A 240 -8.24 37.39 -7.70
C GLY A 240 -8.19 36.32 -6.64
N GLU A 241 -9.00 36.51 -5.60
CA GLU A 241 -9.27 35.55 -4.53
C GLU A 241 -9.91 34.31 -5.17
N GLN A 242 -9.08 33.33 -5.51
CA GLN A 242 -9.52 32.06 -6.08
C GLN A 242 -9.42 31.00 -4.98
N ASP A 243 -10.60 30.62 -4.51
CA ASP A 243 -10.92 29.54 -3.59
C ASP A 243 -10.09 28.27 -3.91
N ASP A 244 -8.90 28.18 -3.29
CA ASP A 244 -7.98 27.05 -3.43
C ASP A 244 -8.50 25.89 -2.56
N GLN A 245 -9.58 25.27 -3.03
CA GLN A 245 -9.83 23.88 -2.70
C GLN A 245 -8.61 23.10 -3.16
N THR A 246 -7.70 22.84 -2.21
CA THR A 246 -6.45 22.12 -2.39
C THR A 246 -6.67 20.83 -3.18
N LYS A 247 -6.55 20.88 -4.51
CA LYS A 247 -6.72 19.73 -5.40
C LYS A 247 -5.55 18.79 -5.15
N THR A 248 -5.82 17.67 -4.48
CA THR A 248 -4.79 16.65 -4.24
C THR A 248 -4.54 15.88 -5.53
N THR A 249 -3.29 15.87 -5.97
CA THR A 249 -2.85 15.19 -7.19
C THR A 249 -2.04 13.94 -6.85
N ALA A 250 -1.98 12.97 -7.77
CA ALA A 250 -1.09 11.83 -7.65
C ALA A 250 -0.36 11.53 -8.95
N LYS A 251 0.80 10.88 -8.82
CA LYS A 251 1.61 10.40 -9.93
C LYS A 251 2.34 9.12 -9.54
N GLY A 252 2.24 8.10 -10.38
CA GLY A 252 2.97 6.84 -10.23
C GLY A 252 4.32 6.88 -10.95
N TYR A 253 5.33 6.25 -10.36
CA TYR A 253 6.62 6.00 -10.98
C TYR A 253 6.91 4.50 -10.89
N LEU A 254 7.28 3.89 -12.01
CA LEU A 254 7.83 2.53 -12.04
C LEU A 254 9.31 2.63 -12.44
N ILE A 255 10.18 2.18 -11.55
CA ILE A 255 11.62 2.14 -11.77
C ILE A 255 12.00 0.68 -11.92
N ILE A 256 12.48 0.30 -13.10
CA ILE A 256 13.03 -1.03 -13.38
C ILE A 256 14.56 -0.85 -13.32
N PRO A 257 15.24 -1.48 -12.36
CA PRO A 257 16.70 -1.41 -12.26
C PRO A 257 17.39 -2.07 -13.46
#